data_AF-A0A0N8TEH4-F1
#
_entry.id   AF-A0A0N8TEH4-F1
#
_cell.length_a   1.000
_cell.length_b   1.000
_cell.length_c   1.000
_cell.angle_alpha   90.00
_cell.angle_beta   90.00
_cell.angle_gamma   90.00
#
_symmetry.space_group_name_H-M   'P 1'
#
loop_
_entity.id
_entity.type
_entity.pdbx_description
1 polymer ?
#
loop_
_entity_poly.entity_id
_entity_poly.type
_entity_poly.pdbx_seq_one_letter_code
_entity_poly.pdbx_strand_id
1 'polypeptide(L)'
;MLEAGGLRQIEVESISKMLACGTSILGVKHYTCGNEHCPHVKYLCNTCHCRACPSCGKKATDQWIAVQNNRLPDCPWQHLVFTLPDTLWSLFFYNRWLLDALFRLAADNLIYTAKRRGLRVGIFGALHTYGRRLNWHPHVHLSVTAGGLDEQGVWKNLSFHKEALRRRWMWLVRDYLLGQPLSQLTMPPQLAHIHCESDWHRLILTAGGQHWHIHLSKKTENGRKTVNYLGRYLKKPPISGSRLAHYTCGATLSFTYLDHRTQTYQQETLSQADMLRRVVQHIP
;
A
#
# COMPACT_ATOMS: atom_id res chain seq x y z
N MET A 1 15.37 5.95 10.88
CA MET A 1 15.40 6.06 9.40
C MET A 1 15.02 7.47 8.93
N LEU A 2 13.96 8.11 9.44
CA LEU A 2 13.68 9.54 9.15
C LEU A 2 14.70 10.53 9.75
N GLU A 3 15.40 10.16 10.83
CA GLU A 3 16.44 11.01 11.45
C GLU A 3 17.63 11.32 10.53
N ALA A 4 17.86 10.52 9.48
CA ALA A 4 18.99 10.70 8.56
C ALA A 4 18.62 11.46 7.27
N GLY A 5 17.34 11.66 6.96
CA GLY A 5 16.89 12.11 5.62
C GLY A 5 15.84 13.22 5.59
N GLY A 6 15.34 13.67 6.74
CA GLY A 6 14.30 14.70 6.81
C GLY A 6 12.96 14.27 6.22
N LEU A 7 12.03 15.22 6.10
CA LEU A 7 10.76 15.01 5.39
C LEU A 7 10.96 15.25 3.90
N ARG A 8 10.36 14.39 3.07
CA ARG A 8 10.31 14.58 1.62
C ARG A 8 9.41 15.76 1.28
N GLN A 9 9.69 16.45 0.17
CA GLN A 9 8.84 17.56 -0.28
C GLN A 9 7.35 17.16 -0.41
N ILE A 10 7.06 15.97 -0.97
CA ILE A 10 5.69 15.47 -1.09
C ILE A 10 4.99 15.24 0.26
N GLU A 11 5.77 14.88 1.29
CA GLU A 11 5.26 14.71 2.65
C GLU A 11 4.87 16.06 3.24
N VAL A 12 5.75 17.07 3.12
CA VAL A 12 5.48 18.44 3.57
C VAL A 12 4.26 19.01 2.86
N GLU A 13 4.21 18.93 1.52
CA GLU A 13 3.07 19.41 0.73
C GLU A 13 1.75 18.72 1.11
N SER A 14 1.78 17.40 1.31
CA SER A 14 0.60 16.62 1.66
C SER A 14 0.07 16.97 3.06
N ILE A 15 0.97 17.18 4.01
CA ILE A 15 0.60 17.60 5.38
C ILE A 15 0.06 19.02 5.37
N SER A 16 0.71 19.97 4.68
CA SER A 16 0.21 21.35 4.59
C SER A 16 -1.17 21.41 3.93
N LYS A 17 -1.39 20.65 2.84
CA LYS A 17 -2.73 20.50 2.22
C LYS A 17 -3.74 19.89 3.18
N MET A 18 -3.35 18.89 3.97
CA MET A 18 -4.22 18.30 4.98
C MET A 18 -4.62 19.32 6.05
N LEU A 19 -3.68 20.11 6.57
CA LEU A 19 -3.94 21.13 7.60
C LEU A 19 -4.82 22.28 7.09
N ALA A 20 -4.70 22.64 5.81
CA ALA A 20 -5.58 23.64 5.17
C ALA A 20 -6.97 23.08 4.81
N CYS A 21 -7.20 21.77 4.91
CA CYS A 21 -8.44 21.16 4.44
C CYS A 21 -9.66 21.65 5.22
N GLY A 22 -10.67 22.16 4.52
CA GLY A 22 -11.92 22.62 5.16
C GLY A 22 -11.81 23.99 5.82
N THR A 23 -10.70 24.71 5.63
CA THR A 23 -10.56 26.12 6.04
C THR A 23 -10.78 27.06 4.87
N SER A 24 -10.94 28.35 5.14
CA SER A 24 -11.07 29.38 4.11
C SER A 24 -9.84 29.54 3.23
N ILE A 25 -8.68 29.01 3.65
CA ILE A 25 -7.41 29.04 2.90
C ILE A 25 -7.58 28.36 1.52
N LEU A 26 -8.41 27.32 1.43
CA LEU A 26 -8.67 26.61 0.17
C LEU A 26 -9.85 27.20 -0.64
N GLY A 27 -10.36 28.35 -0.21
CA GLY A 27 -11.53 28.99 -0.79
C GLY A 27 -12.85 28.50 -0.19
N VAL A 28 -13.88 29.34 -0.35
CA VAL A 28 -15.20 29.16 0.25
C VAL A 28 -16.27 29.30 -0.83
N LYS A 29 -17.25 28.39 -0.82
CA LYS A 29 -18.48 28.53 -1.59
C LYS A 29 -19.55 29.13 -0.70
N HIS A 30 -20.13 30.24 -1.17
CA HIS A 30 -21.25 30.89 -0.53
C HIS A 30 -22.55 30.44 -1.20
N TYR A 31 -23.48 29.90 -0.41
CA TYR A 31 -24.81 29.53 -0.86
C TYR A 31 -25.83 30.40 -0.16
N THR A 32 -26.71 31.01 -0.96
CA THR A 32 -27.88 31.75 -0.51
C THR A 32 -29.14 30.99 -0.90
N CYS A 33 -30.24 31.23 -0.19
CA CYS A 33 -31.55 30.76 -0.63
C CYS A 33 -31.97 31.53 -1.88
N GLY A 34 -32.67 30.86 -2.81
CA GLY A 34 -33.28 31.53 -3.97
C GLY A 34 -34.48 32.43 -3.61
N ASN A 35 -34.99 32.36 -2.37
CA ASN A 35 -35.98 33.30 -1.85
C ASN A 35 -35.25 34.53 -1.28
N GLU A 36 -35.48 35.69 -1.89
CA GLU A 36 -34.86 36.98 -1.53
C GLU A 36 -35.16 37.42 -0.08
N HIS A 37 -36.24 36.93 0.53
CA HIS A 37 -36.61 37.23 1.92
C HIS A 37 -36.03 36.26 2.94
N CYS A 38 -35.29 35.23 2.51
CA CYS A 38 -34.73 34.23 3.40
C CYS A 38 -33.29 34.62 3.81
N PRO A 39 -33.01 34.91 5.09
CA PRO A 39 -31.69 35.35 5.54
C PRO A 39 -30.67 34.21 5.65
N HIS A 40 -31.05 32.98 5.33
CA HIS A 40 -30.19 31.82 5.50
C HIS A 40 -29.05 31.82 4.47
N VAL A 41 -27.83 31.81 4.98
CA VAL A 41 -26.60 31.66 4.21
C VAL A 41 -25.83 30.44 4.69
N LYS A 42 -25.16 29.76 3.77
CA LYS A 42 -24.28 28.63 4.08
C LYS A 42 -22.94 28.81 3.40
N TYR A 43 -21.88 28.77 4.20
CA TYR A 43 -20.50 28.78 3.73
C TYR A 43 -19.95 27.36 3.75
N LEU A 44 -19.37 26.92 2.63
CA LEU A 44 -18.73 25.62 2.52
C LEU A 44 -17.29 25.82 2.03
N CYS A 45 -16.33 25.56 2.92
CA CYS A 45 -14.92 25.55 2.57
C CYS A 45 -14.58 24.36 1.66
N ASN A 46 -13.66 24.58 0.72
CA ASN A 46 -13.20 23.52 -0.16
C ASN A 46 -12.32 22.49 0.58
N THR A 47 -12.27 21.29 0.02
CA THR A 47 -11.46 20.18 0.54
C THR A 47 -10.15 20.04 -0.22
N CYS A 48 -9.09 19.56 0.43
CA CYS A 48 -7.77 19.51 -0.18
C CYS A 48 -7.55 18.37 -1.20
N HIS A 49 -8.45 17.38 -1.22
CA HIS A 49 -8.35 16.16 -2.06
C HIS A 49 -7.05 15.35 -1.87
N CYS A 50 -6.27 15.64 -0.82
CA CYS A 50 -5.03 14.96 -0.52
C CYS A 50 -5.28 13.57 0.09
N ARG A 51 -4.48 12.56 -0.31
CA ARG A 51 -4.53 11.20 0.24
C ARG A 51 -4.15 11.14 1.72
N ALA A 52 -3.32 12.06 2.19
CA ALA A 52 -2.96 12.17 3.62
C ALA A 52 -4.11 12.72 4.47
N CYS A 53 -5.15 13.32 3.88
CA CYS A 53 -6.30 13.82 4.60
C CYS A 53 -7.31 12.69 4.90
N PRO A 54 -7.61 12.39 6.17
CA PRO A 54 -8.57 11.33 6.52
C PRO A 54 -9.96 11.54 5.92
N SER A 55 -10.47 12.77 5.94
CA SER A 55 -11.80 13.13 5.45
C SER A 55 -11.92 13.00 3.93
N CYS A 56 -10.96 13.56 3.19
CA CYS A 56 -10.89 13.41 1.73
C CYS A 56 -10.69 11.94 1.33
N GLY A 57 -9.82 11.24 2.06
CA GLY A 57 -9.53 9.84 1.83
C GLY A 57 -10.75 8.92 2.01
N LYS A 58 -11.65 9.21 2.96
CA LYS A 58 -12.92 8.46 3.11
C LYS A 58 -13.79 8.56 1.86
N LYS A 59 -14.06 9.79 1.40
CA LYS A 59 -14.88 10.00 0.19
C LYS A 59 -14.26 9.31 -1.03
N ALA A 60 -12.94 9.48 -1.22
CA ALA A 60 -12.22 8.85 -2.31
C ALA A 60 -12.22 7.30 -2.22
N THR A 61 -12.10 6.73 -1.02
CA THR A 61 -12.26 5.27 -0.80
C THR A 61 -13.64 4.80 -1.23
N ASP A 62 -14.72 5.47 -0.80
CA ASP A 62 -16.09 5.02 -1.09
C ASP A 62 -16.38 5.07 -2.59
N GLN A 63 -16.00 6.17 -3.24
CA GLN A 63 -16.12 6.32 -4.70
C GLN A 63 -15.32 5.26 -5.44
N TRP A 64 -14.08 4.99 -5.02
CA TRP A 64 -13.25 3.97 -5.63
C TRP A 64 -13.86 2.57 -5.47
N ILE A 65 -14.35 2.23 -4.27
CA ILE A 65 -15.02 0.96 -3.99
C ILE A 65 -16.24 0.78 -4.88
N ALA A 66 -17.10 1.80 -4.99
CA ALA A 66 -18.28 1.76 -5.85
C ALA A 66 -17.91 1.49 -7.31
N VAL A 67 -16.91 2.22 -7.83
CA VAL A 67 -16.42 2.02 -9.21
C VAL A 67 -15.86 0.63 -9.42
N GLN A 68 -15.06 0.09 -8.48
CA GLN A 68 -14.51 -1.25 -8.63
C GLN A 68 -15.59 -2.32 -8.58
N ASN A 69 -16.54 -2.24 -7.64
CA ASN A 69 -17.62 -3.22 -7.54
C ASN A 69 -18.50 -3.27 -8.80
N ASN A 70 -18.62 -2.15 -9.53
CA ASN A 70 -19.32 -2.11 -10.83
C ASN A 70 -18.49 -2.62 -12.01
N ARG A 71 -17.16 -2.71 -11.87
CA ARG A 71 -16.24 -3.14 -12.94
C ARG A 71 -15.80 -4.59 -12.80
N LEU A 72 -15.74 -5.11 -11.59
CA LEU A 72 -15.24 -6.47 -11.37
C LEU A 72 -16.23 -7.51 -11.88
N PRO A 73 -15.76 -8.53 -12.63
CA PRO A 73 -16.59 -9.67 -12.99
C PRO A 73 -17.07 -10.42 -11.74
N ASP A 74 -18.32 -10.89 -11.81
CA ASP A 74 -18.91 -11.76 -10.79
C ASP A 74 -18.47 -13.20 -11.02
N CYS A 75 -17.32 -13.53 -10.46
CA CYS A 75 -16.68 -14.83 -10.58
C CYS A 75 -15.82 -15.09 -9.33
N PRO A 76 -15.35 -16.31 -9.07
CA PRO A 76 -14.49 -16.55 -7.93
C PRO A 76 -13.15 -15.78 -8.00
N TRP A 77 -12.69 -15.27 -6.86
CA TRP A 77 -11.42 -14.54 -6.72
C TRP A 77 -10.52 -15.20 -5.69
N GLN A 78 -9.22 -14.89 -5.73
CA GLN A 78 -8.25 -15.30 -4.74
C GLN A 78 -7.34 -14.13 -4.38
N HIS A 79 -7.11 -13.90 -3.09
CA HIS A 79 -6.26 -12.83 -2.59
C HIS A 79 -4.86 -13.35 -2.25
N LEU A 80 -3.85 -12.56 -2.62
CA LEU A 80 -2.45 -12.86 -2.41
C LEU A 80 -1.72 -11.67 -1.81
N VAL A 81 -0.74 -11.95 -0.95
CA VAL A 81 0.18 -10.94 -0.43
C VAL A 81 1.60 -11.39 -0.74
N PHE A 82 2.33 -10.58 -1.50
CA PHE A 82 3.74 -10.77 -1.82
C PHE A 82 4.57 -9.92 -0.88
N THR A 83 5.46 -10.55 -0.12
CA THR A 83 6.35 -9.89 0.83
C THR A 83 7.79 -10.22 0.47
N LEU A 84 8.64 -9.20 0.42
CA LEU A 84 10.08 -9.37 0.30
C LEU A 84 10.73 -9.51 1.69
N PRO A 85 11.90 -10.14 1.78
CA PRO A 85 12.67 -10.25 3.02
C PRO A 85 13.02 -8.89 3.64
N ASP A 86 13.08 -8.83 4.97
CA ASP A 86 13.41 -7.63 5.74
C ASP A 86 14.82 -7.08 5.47
N THR A 87 15.76 -7.96 5.17
CA THR A 87 17.11 -7.64 4.68
C THR A 87 17.13 -6.68 3.48
N LEU A 88 16.05 -6.64 2.68
CA LEU A 88 15.92 -5.74 1.54
C LEU A 88 15.07 -4.49 1.85
N TRP A 89 14.36 -4.41 2.98
CA TRP A 89 13.42 -3.32 3.23
C TRP A 89 14.10 -1.95 3.26
N SER A 90 15.29 -1.85 3.85
CA SER A 90 16.04 -0.59 3.90
C SER A 90 16.41 -0.10 2.50
N LEU A 91 16.81 -0.99 1.60
CA LEU A 91 17.10 -0.65 0.21
C LEU A 91 15.88 0.02 -0.46
N PHE A 92 14.68 -0.55 -0.30
CA PHE A 92 13.44 0.03 -0.84
C PHE A 92 13.01 1.32 -0.13
N PHE A 93 13.42 1.52 1.12
CA PHE A 93 13.16 2.77 1.84
C PHE A 93 13.94 3.94 1.25
N TYR A 94 15.24 3.74 0.98
CA TYR A 94 16.11 4.76 0.40
C TYR A 94 15.89 4.90 -1.12
N ASN A 95 15.46 3.84 -1.79
CA ASN A 95 15.20 3.81 -3.23
C ASN A 95 13.71 3.57 -3.52
N ARG A 96 12.86 4.50 -3.09
CA ARG A 96 11.39 4.35 -3.16
C ARG A 96 10.86 4.19 -4.59
N TRP A 97 11.62 4.61 -5.59
CA TRP A 97 11.29 4.39 -7.00
C TRP A 97 11.24 2.89 -7.37
N LEU A 98 11.97 2.02 -6.65
CA LEU A 98 11.91 0.56 -6.83
C LEU A 98 10.55 -0.03 -6.43
N LEU A 99 9.74 0.69 -5.65
CA LEU A 99 8.44 0.22 -5.20
C LEU A 99 7.45 -0.03 -6.35
N ASP A 100 7.55 0.75 -7.43
CA ASP A 100 6.72 0.57 -8.63
C ASP A 100 6.96 -0.81 -9.26
N ALA A 101 8.23 -1.20 -9.35
CA ALA A 101 8.62 -2.50 -9.87
C ALA A 101 8.06 -3.66 -9.05
N LEU A 102 7.99 -3.56 -7.70
CA LEU A 102 7.42 -4.64 -6.88
C LEU A 102 6.00 -4.98 -7.30
N PHE A 103 5.18 -3.96 -7.56
CA PHE A 103 3.79 -4.18 -7.98
C PHE A 103 3.73 -4.88 -9.34
N ARG A 104 4.51 -4.39 -10.31
CA ARG A 104 4.62 -4.99 -11.64
C ARG A 104 5.08 -6.44 -11.58
N LEU A 105 6.16 -6.73 -10.86
CA LEU A 105 6.72 -8.08 -10.74
C LEU A 105 5.74 -9.05 -10.06
N ALA A 106 5.01 -8.60 -9.05
CA ALA A 106 3.98 -9.42 -8.40
C ALA A 106 2.83 -9.74 -9.37
N ALA A 107 2.38 -8.76 -10.17
CA ALA A 107 1.34 -8.96 -11.17
C ALA A 107 1.80 -9.89 -12.30
N ASP A 108 3.02 -9.69 -12.81
CA ASP A 108 3.65 -10.51 -13.85
C ASP A 108 3.76 -11.98 -13.42
N ASN A 109 3.95 -12.26 -12.13
CA ASN A 109 3.97 -13.61 -11.58
C ASN A 109 2.62 -14.34 -11.78
N LEU A 110 1.51 -13.64 -11.55
CA LEU A 110 0.16 -14.16 -11.73
C LEU A 110 -0.22 -14.26 -13.21
N ILE A 111 0.09 -13.23 -13.98
CA ILE A 111 -0.16 -13.18 -15.44
C ILE A 111 0.60 -14.31 -16.14
N TYR A 112 1.86 -14.55 -15.77
CA TYR A 112 2.66 -15.65 -16.32
C TYR A 112 1.98 -17.00 -16.09
N THR A 113 1.48 -17.23 -14.87
CA THR A 113 0.77 -18.48 -14.53
C THR A 113 -0.48 -18.67 -15.39
N ALA A 114 -1.25 -17.60 -15.61
CA ALA A 114 -2.44 -17.62 -16.45
C ALA A 114 -2.10 -17.84 -17.94
N LYS A 115 -1.10 -17.13 -18.47
CA LYS A 115 -0.64 -17.25 -19.87
C LYS A 115 -0.16 -18.66 -20.19
N ARG A 116 0.53 -19.34 -19.27
CA ARG A 116 0.93 -20.75 -19.43
C ARG A 116 -0.24 -21.72 -19.59
N ARG A 117 -1.46 -21.28 -19.26
CA ARG A 117 -2.71 -22.04 -19.44
C ARG A 117 -3.57 -21.47 -20.59
N GLY A 118 -3.06 -20.50 -21.35
CA GLY A 118 -3.82 -19.81 -22.40
C GLY A 118 -4.94 -18.91 -21.86
N LEU A 119 -4.86 -18.44 -20.60
CA LEU A 119 -5.94 -17.72 -19.94
C LEU A 119 -5.62 -16.24 -19.75
N ARG A 120 -6.65 -15.41 -19.92
CA ARG A 120 -6.69 -13.99 -19.53
C ARG A 120 -7.44 -13.84 -18.20
N VAL A 121 -6.73 -13.38 -17.17
CA VAL A 121 -7.25 -13.18 -15.81
C VAL A 121 -7.51 -11.71 -15.50
N GLY A 122 -8.42 -11.44 -14.57
CA GLY A 122 -8.59 -10.12 -13.97
C GLY A 122 -7.71 -9.98 -12.73
N ILE A 123 -7.01 -8.84 -12.59
CA ILE A 123 -6.17 -8.55 -11.42
C ILE A 123 -6.46 -7.13 -10.94
N PHE A 124 -6.54 -6.95 -9.63
CA PHE A 124 -6.45 -5.65 -8.98
C PHE A 124 -5.62 -5.75 -7.70
N GLY A 125 -5.05 -4.64 -7.25
CA GLY A 125 -4.18 -4.68 -6.09
C GLY A 125 -3.80 -3.34 -5.50
N ALA A 126 -3.02 -3.41 -4.43
CA ALA A 126 -2.43 -2.26 -3.75
C ALA A 126 -0.99 -2.59 -3.34
N LEU A 127 -0.08 -1.64 -3.52
CA LEU A 127 1.20 -1.65 -2.80
C LEU A 127 1.00 -0.99 -1.44
N HIS A 128 1.44 -1.66 -0.38
CA HIS A 128 1.50 -1.13 0.97
C HIS A 128 2.95 -1.00 1.42
N THR A 129 3.24 0.03 2.21
CA THR A 129 4.58 0.30 2.74
C THR A 129 4.66 0.14 4.26
N TYR A 130 3.58 -0.34 4.90
CA TYR A 130 3.46 -0.40 6.35
C TYR A 130 2.78 -1.65 6.87
N GLY A 131 3.30 -2.16 7.99
CA GLY A 131 2.62 -3.18 8.78
C GLY A 131 1.55 -2.59 9.70
N ARG A 132 0.90 -3.44 10.49
CA ARG A 132 -0.12 -3.01 11.48
C ARG A 132 0.44 -2.06 12.56
N ARG A 133 1.74 -2.17 12.84
CA ARG A 133 2.53 -1.31 13.75
C ARG A 133 3.04 -0.01 13.09
N LEU A 134 2.68 0.22 11.82
CA LEU A 134 3.13 1.37 11.02
C LEU A 134 4.65 1.42 10.83
N ASN A 135 5.32 0.28 10.96
CA ASN A 135 6.71 0.11 10.62
C ASN A 135 6.85 -0.06 9.11
N TRP A 136 7.98 0.40 8.56
CA TRP A 136 8.30 0.20 7.15
C TRP A 136 8.28 -1.29 6.81
N HIS A 137 7.36 -1.66 5.90
CA HIS A 137 7.09 -3.04 5.52
C HIS A 137 6.48 -3.05 4.12
N PRO A 138 7.30 -2.94 3.06
CA PRO A 138 6.81 -2.98 1.68
C PRO A 138 6.28 -4.37 1.32
N HIS A 139 5.02 -4.43 0.89
CA HIS A 139 4.37 -5.65 0.43
C HIS A 139 3.27 -5.33 -0.57
N VAL A 140 2.99 -6.28 -1.47
CA VAL A 140 2.00 -6.11 -2.53
C VAL A 140 0.81 -7.01 -2.26
N HIS A 141 -0.35 -6.39 -2.13
CA HIS A 141 -1.64 -7.07 -2.13
C HIS A 141 -2.16 -7.19 -3.55
N LEU A 142 -2.33 -8.40 -4.06
CA LEU A 142 -2.99 -8.66 -5.32
C LEU A 142 -4.22 -9.53 -5.12
N SER A 143 -5.24 -9.28 -5.91
CA SER A 143 -6.42 -10.14 -6.02
C SER A 143 -6.57 -10.50 -7.47
N VAL A 144 -6.73 -11.79 -7.73
CA VAL A 144 -6.82 -12.34 -9.09
C VAL A 144 -8.06 -13.20 -9.20
N THR A 145 -8.67 -13.19 -10.38
CA THR A 145 -9.76 -14.12 -10.69
C THR A 145 -9.25 -15.57 -10.57
N ALA A 146 -10.02 -16.45 -9.94
CA ALA A 146 -9.65 -17.86 -9.74
C ALA A 146 -9.91 -18.72 -11.00
N GLY A 147 -9.85 -18.08 -12.15
CA GLY A 147 -10.10 -18.55 -13.49
C GLY A 147 -9.92 -17.40 -14.47
N GLY A 148 -10.00 -17.68 -15.76
CA GLY A 148 -9.84 -16.68 -16.82
C GLY A 148 -10.50 -17.14 -18.10
N LEU A 149 -10.54 -16.24 -19.08
CA LEU A 149 -11.06 -16.54 -20.42
C LEU A 149 -9.93 -17.08 -21.29
N ASP A 150 -10.19 -18.15 -22.03
CA ASP A 150 -9.34 -18.57 -23.14
C ASP A 150 -9.51 -17.65 -24.37
N GLU A 151 -8.83 -17.98 -25.46
CA GLU A 151 -8.87 -17.21 -26.71
C GLU A 151 -10.27 -17.17 -27.33
N GLN A 152 -11.10 -18.19 -27.07
CA GLN A 152 -12.48 -18.29 -27.53
C GLN A 152 -13.46 -17.57 -26.59
N GLY A 153 -12.98 -16.97 -25.50
CA GLY A 153 -13.82 -16.30 -24.52
C GLY A 153 -14.54 -17.26 -23.57
N VAL A 154 -14.12 -18.52 -23.48
CA VAL A 154 -14.70 -19.51 -22.57
C VAL A 154 -13.98 -19.46 -21.23
N TRP A 155 -14.75 -19.43 -20.15
CA TRP A 155 -14.21 -19.43 -18.80
C TRP A 155 -13.58 -20.78 -18.44
N LYS A 156 -12.36 -20.75 -17.90
CA LYS A 156 -11.66 -21.91 -17.32
C LYS A 156 -11.16 -21.60 -15.92
N ASN A 157 -11.28 -22.57 -15.02
CA ASN A 157 -10.80 -22.45 -13.66
C ASN A 157 -9.26 -22.45 -13.61
N LEU A 158 -8.70 -21.65 -12.71
CA LEU A 158 -7.26 -21.54 -12.47
C LEU A 158 -6.96 -21.76 -10.99
N SER A 159 -5.84 -22.42 -10.72
CA SER A 159 -5.28 -22.58 -9.38
C SER A 159 -3.84 -22.09 -9.37
N PHE A 160 -3.45 -21.49 -8.25
CA PHE A 160 -2.11 -20.99 -8.04
C PHE A 160 -1.38 -21.86 -7.02
N HIS A 161 -0.18 -22.30 -7.37
CA HIS A 161 0.68 -23.08 -6.47
C HIS A 161 1.61 -22.14 -5.71
N LYS A 162 1.44 -22.06 -4.39
CA LYS A 162 2.18 -21.15 -3.50
C LYS A 162 3.70 -21.23 -3.68
N GLU A 163 4.27 -22.43 -3.71
CA GLU A 163 5.73 -22.61 -3.86
C GLU A 163 6.25 -22.23 -5.25
N ALA A 164 5.45 -22.40 -6.30
CA ALA A 164 5.83 -21.96 -7.64
C ALA A 164 5.83 -20.43 -7.73
N LEU A 165 4.78 -19.79 -7.19
CA LEU A 165 4.72 -18.34 -7.10
C LEU A 165 5.86 -17.78 -6.26
N ARG A 166 6.20 -18.42 -5.12
CA ARG A 166 7.27 -17.98 -4.21
C ARG A 166 8.62 -17.99 -4.91
N ARG A 167 8.97 -19.08 -5.60
CA ARG A 167 10.21 -19.19 -6.37
C ARG A 167 10.30 -18.15 -7.48
N ARG A 168 9.21 -17.95 -8.24
CA ARG A 168 9.17 -16.94 -9.30
C ARG A 168 9.24 -15.52 -8.75
N TRP A 169 8.61 -15.25 -7.60
CA TRP A 169 8.66 -13.94 -6.93
C TRP A 169 10.09 -13.58 -6.53
N MET A 170 10.77 -14.51 -5.84
CA MET A 170 12.17 -14.36 -5.48
C MET A 170 13.04 -14.11 -6.72
N TRP A 171 12.87 -14.90 -7.78
CA TRP A 171 13.64 -14.74 -9.01
C TRP A 171 13.40 -13.38 -9.66
N LEU A 172 12.13 -12.97 -9.84
CA LEU A 172 11.77 -11.69 -10.46
C LEU A 172 12.33 -10.48 -9.72
N VAL A 173 12.27 -10.48 -8.38
CA VAL A 173 12.82 -9.38 -7.59
C VAL A 173 14.34 -9.35 -7.66
N ARG A 174 15.00 -10.51 -7.58
CA ARG A 174 16.47 -10.59 -7.69
C ARG A 174 16.95 -10.13 -9.07
N ASP A 175 16.36 -10.68 -10.12
CA ASP A 175 16.67 -10.33 -11.51
C ASP A 175 16.53 -8.82 -11.76
N TYR A 176 15.41 -8.24 -11.30
CA TYR A 176 15.19 -6.80 -11.42
C TYR A 176 16.24 -5.96 -10.68
N LEU A 177 16.60 -6.35 -9.45
CA LEU A 177 17.60 -5.63 -8.64
C LEU A 177 19.01 -5.77 -9.22
N LEU A 178 19.39 -6.95 -9.72
CA LEU A 178 20.67 -7.17 -10.40
C LEU A 178 20.78 -6.39 -11.71
N GLY A 179 19.64 -6.08 -12.36
CA GLY A 179 19.61 -5.22 -13.54
C GLY A 179 19.71 -3.72 -13.25
N GLN A 180 19.74 -3.28 -11.99
CA GLN A 180 19.89 -1.86 -11.65
C GLN A 180 21.36 -1.48 -11.52
N PRO A 181 21.83 -0.40 -12.18
CA PRO A 181 23.20 0.09 -12.00
C PRO A 181 23.45 0.51 -10.55
N LEU A 182 24.57 0.09 -9.95
CA LEU A 182 24.92 0.43 -8.58
C LEU A 182 24.96 1.95 -8.34
N SER A 183 25.37 2.71 -9.36
CA SER A 183 25.45 4.19 -9.34
C SER A 183 24.08 4.89 -9.21
N GLN A 184 22.98 4.20 -9.54
CA GLN A 184 21.63 4.74 -9.38
C GLN A 184 21.02 4.43 -8.00
N LEU A 185 21.65 3.54 -7.23
CA LEU A 185 21.15 3.11 -5.94
C LEU A 185 21.74 3.99 -4.84
N THR A 186 20.85 4.56 -4.03
CA THR A 186 21.23 5.16 -2.75
C THR A 186 21.43 4.04 -1.73
N MET A 187 22.69 3.78 -1.34
CA MET A 187 22.99 2.73 -0.38
C MET A 187 22.56 3.13 1.04
N PRO A 188 21.71 2.31 1.69
CA PRO A 188 21.40 2.48 3.10
C PRO A 188 22.68 2.43 3.95
N PRO A 189 22.76 3.14 5.09
CA PRO A 189 23.91 3.07 6.00
C PRO A 189 24.29 1.64 6.41
N GLN A 190 23.30 0.75 6.57
CA GLN A 190 23.51 -0.67 6.90
C GLN A 190 24.19 -1.46 5.77
N LEU A 191 24.14 -0.96 4.53
CA LEU A 191 24.72 -1.53 3.34
C LEU A 191 25.90 -0.70 2.81
N ALA A 192 26.49 0.18 3.64
CA ALA A 192 27.61 1.03 3.25
C ALA A 192 28.89 0.26 2.86
N HIS A 193 28.97 -1.03 3.23
CA HIS A 193 30.05 -1.94 2.87
C HIS A 193 29.96 -2.48 1.43
N ILE A 194 28.88 -2.19 0.71
CA ILE A 194 28.70 -2.61 -0.69
C ILE A 194 29.39 -1.58 -1.58
N HIS A 195 30.56 -1.93 -2.12
CA HIS A 195 31.40 -1.00 -2.89
C HIS A 195 31.49 -1.35 -4.39
N CYS A 196 31.18 -2.59 -4.76
CA CYS A 196 31.29 -3.07 -6.13
C CYS A 196 30.14 -4.01 -6.53
N GLU A 197 30.04 -4.29 -7.83
CA GLU A 197 29.03 -5.20 -8.40
C GLU A 197 29.10 -6.61 -7.79
N SER A 198 30.29 -7.10 -7.46
CA SER A 198 30.45 -8.42 -6.83
C SER A 198 29.81 -8.49 -5.43
N ASP A 199 29.93 -7.42 -4.64
CA ASP A 199 29.30 -7.34 -3.32
C ASP A 199 27.78 -7.24 -3.46
N TRP A 200 27.33 -6.42 -4.41
CA TRP A 200 25.92 -6.25 -4.75
C TRP A 200 25.27 -7.58 -5.16
N HIS A 201 25.89 -8.30 -6.08
CA HIS A 201 25.43 -9.61 -6.53
C HIS A 201 25.33 -10.59 -5.37
N ARG A 202 26.35 -10.64 -4.50
CA ARG A 202 26.34 -11.50 -3.31
C ARG A 202 25.19 -11.16 -2.38
N LEU A 203 24.96 -9.88 -2.09
CA LEU A 203 23.85 -9.43 -1.27
C LEU A 203 22.52 -9.89 -1.84
N ILE A 204 22.23 -9.59 -3.11
CA ILE A 204 20.93 -9.88 -3.72
C ILE A 204 20.66 -11.40 -3.85
N LEU A 205 21.68 -12.18 -4.21
CA LEU A 205 21.55 -13.63 -4.37
C LEU A 205 21.40 -14.37 -3.03
N THR A 206 21.95 -13.82 -1.94
CA THR A 206 21.81 -14.42 -0.59
C THR A 206 20.65 -13.82 0.21
N ALA A 207 20.16 -12.64 -0.18
CA ALA A 207 19.11 -11.92 0.54
C ALA A 207 17.90 -12.80 0.83
N GLY A 208 17.54 -12.80 2.12
CA GLY A 208 16.35 -13.42 2.65
C GLY A 208 16.30 -14.93 2.74
N GLY A 209 17.28 -15.69 2.24
CA GLY A 209 17.26 -17.17 2.33
C GLY A 209 15.88 -17.78 2.01
N GLN A 210 15.23 -18.37 3.02
CA GLN A 210 13.86 -18.95 2.91
C GLN A 210 12.71 -17.99 3.23
N HIS A 211 13.00 -16.76 3.66
CA HIS A 211 12.05 -15.73 4.12
C HIS A 211 11.37 -14.94 2.99
N TRP A 212 11.28 -15.53 1.81
CA TRP A 212 10.42 -15.04 0.73
C TRP A 212 9.01 -15.54 0.99
N HIS A 213 8.05 -14.64 1.23
CA HIS A 213 6.72 -15.02 1.67
C HIS A 213 5.64 -14.64 0.66
N ILE A 214 4.78 -15.60 0.36
CA ILE A 214 3.50 -15.37 -0.31
C ILE A 214 2.40 -15.90 0.58
N HIS A 215 1.50 -15.03 1.01
CA HIS A 215 0.23 -15.46 1.57
C HIS A 215 -0.75 -15.73 0.43
N LEU A 216 -1.37 -16.91 0.43
CA LEU A 216 -2.40 -17.30 -0.53
C LEU A 216 -3.68 -17.58 0.25
N SER A 217 -4.70 -16.74 0.08
CA SER A 217 -5.97 -16.90 0.79
C SER A 217 -6.78 -18.07 0.22
N LYS A 218 -7.84 -18.46 0.93
CA LYS A 218 -8.93 -19.23 0.34
C LYS A 218 -9.59 -18.42 -0.79
N LYS A 219 -10.16 -19.12 -1.77
CA LYS A 219 -10.96 -18.51 -2.83
C LYS A 219 -12.24 -17.92 -2.22
N THR A 220 -12.71 -16.81 -2.77
CA THR A 220 -14.01 -16.21 -2.46
C THR A 220 -14.89 -16.28 -3.69
N GLU A 221 -16.22 -16.32 -3.50
CA GLU A 221 -17.19 -16.40 -4.60
C GLU A 221 -17.15 -15.17 -5.52
N ASN A 222 -16.79 -14.00 -4.98
CA ASN A 222 -16.60 -12.76 -5.73
C ASN A 222 -15.50 -11.88 -5.10
N GLY A 223 -15.16 -10.79 -5.78
CA GLY A 223 -14.10 -9.85 -5.40
C GLY A 223 -14.52 -8.76 -4.42
N ARG A 224 -15.83 -8.64 -4.10
CA ARG A 224 -16.39 -7.47 -3.40
C ARG A 224 -15.81 -7.29 -2.00
N LYS A 225 -15.66 -8.37 -1.23
CA LYS A 225 -15.06 -8.33 0.12
C LYS A 225 -13.62 -7.80 0.06
N THR A 226 -12.85 -8.25 -0.92
CA THR A 226 -11.44 -7.87 -1.08
C THR A 226 -11.29 -6.44 -1.61
N VAL A 227 -12.15 -5.99 -2.51
CA VAL A 227 -12.24 -4.57 -2.91
C VAL A 227 -12.51 -3.68 -1.71
N ASN A 228 -13.54 -4.02 -0.92
CA ASN A 228 -13.91 -3.25 0.27
C ASN A 228 -12.76 -3.19 1.29
N TYR A 229 -11.99 -4.28 1.40
CA TYR A 229 -10.79 -4.32 2.22
C TYR A 229 -9.67 -3.43 1.66
N LEU A 230 -9.23 -3.63 0.42
CA LEU A 230 -8.11 -2.87 -0.17
C LEU A 230 -8.42 -1.38 -0.36
N GLY A 231 -9.66 -1.03 -0.68
CA GLY A 231 -10.09 0.36 -0.85
C GLY A 231 -9.86 1.22 0.39
N ARG A 232 -9.89 0.61 1.59
CA ARG A 232 -9.60 1.30 2.86
C ARG A 232 -8.14 1.72 3.00
N TYR A 233 -7.21 1.09 2.29
CA TYR A 233 -5.77 1.37 2.37
C TYR A 233 -5.25 2.17 1.16
N LEU A 234 -5.96 2.12 0.04
CA LEU A 234 -5.58 2.82 -1.19
C LEU A 234 -5.77 4.33 -1.14
N LYS A 235 -6.76 4.82 -0.39
CA LYS A 235 -7.12 6.26 -0.41
C LYS A 235 -7.08 6.93 0.95
N LYS A 236 -6.82 6.20 2.03
CA LYS A 236 -6.73 6.75 3.39
C LYS A 236 -5.30 6.75 3.93
N PRO A 237 -5.05 7.55 4.98
CA PRO A 237 -3.83 7.46 5.76
C PRO A 237 -3.62 6.06 6.38
N PRO A 238 -2.37 5.72 6.75
CA PRO A 238 -1.99 4.42 7.31
C PRO A 238 -2.74 3.97 8.57
N ILE A 239 -3.30 4.94 9.29
CA ILE A 239 -4.05 4.72 10.52
C ILE A 239 -5.41 5.41 10.43
N SER A 240 -6.47 4.70 10.86
CA SER A 240 -7.78 5.30 11.04
C SER A 240 -7.84 6.04 12.38
N GLY A 241 -8.56 7.17 12.44
CA GLY A 241 -8.75 7.90 13.70
C GLY A 241 -9.31 7.03 14.84
N SER A 242 -10.16 6.05 14.51
CA SER A 242 -10.70 5.08 15.48
C SER A 242 -9.67 4.17 16.15
N ARG A 243 -8.45 4.06 15.60
CA ARG A 243 -7.36 3.27 16.19
C ARG A 243 -6.50 4.08 17.16
N LEU A 244 -6.67 5.40 17.20
CA LEU A 244 -6.03 6.26 18.18
C LEU A 244 -6.82 6.11 19.48
N ALA A 245 -6.26 5.35 20.43
CA ALA A 245 -6.99 4.88 21.61
C ALA A 245 -7.10 5.94 22.70
N HIS A 246 -6.06 6.76 22.87
CA HIS A 246 -6.02 7.78 23.90
C HIS A 246 -4.97 8.84 23.56
N TYR A 247 -5.31 10.10 23.81
CA TYR A 247 -4.34 11.20 23.91
C TYR A 247 -4.28 11.60 25.38
N THR A 248 -3.26 11.15 26.10
CA THR A 248 -2.93 11.71 27.41
C THR A 248 -2.21 13.03 27.18
N CYS A 249 -2.59 14.10 27.89
CA CYS A 249 -2.01 15.45 27.79
C CYS A 249 -0.48 15.54 27.94
N GLY A 250 0.23 14.43 28.19
CA GLY A 250 1.68 14.29 28.11
C GLY A 250 2.14 13.54 26.86
N ALA A 251 2.32 14.27 25.75
CA ALA A 251 3.23 13.99 24.62
C ALA A 251 3.20 12.60 23.93
N THR A 252 2.28 11.70 24.28
CA THR A 252 2.29 10.30 23.84
C THR A 252 0.94 9.87 23.27
N LEU A 253 1.00 8.99 22.29
CA LEU A 253 -0.13 8.44 21.56
C LEU A 253 -0.09 6.93 21.62
N SER A 254 -1.21 6.31 21.97
CA SER A 254 -1.37 4.86 21.92
C SER A 254 -2.28 4.43 20.78
N PHE A 255 -1.93 3.32 20.14
CA PHE A 255 -2.82 2.65 19.19
C PHE A 255 -2.84 1.14 19.40
N THR A 256 -4.00 0.55 19.10
CA THR A 256 -4.20 -0.90 19.21
C THR A 256 -3.97 -1.58 17.85
N TYR A 257 -3.37 -2.76 17.89
CA TYR A 257 -3.18 -3.62 16.73
C TYR A 257 -3.32 -5.10 17.09
N LEU A 258 -3.77 -5.91 16.14
CA LEU A 258 -3.80 -7.37 16.29
C LEU A 258 -2.42 -7.94 15.93
N ASP A 259 -1.77 -8.59 16.89
CA ASP A 259 -0.55 -9.36 16.66
C ASP A 259 -0.93 -10.75 16.13
N HIS A 260 -0.45 -11.10 14.93
CA HIS A 260 -0.75 -12.38 14.30
C HIS A 260 0.06 -13.55 14.86
N ARG A 261 1.17 -13.28 15.56
CA ARG A 261 1.96 -14.33 16.21
C ARG A 261 1.25 -14.83 17.45
N THR A 262 0.65 -13.92 18.22
CA THR A 262 -0.05 -14.25 19.47
C THR A 262 -1.57 -14.36 19.28
N GLN A 263 -2.12 -13.88 18.16
CA GLN A 263 -3.56 -13.74 17.92
C GLN A 263 -4.28 -12.87 18.96
N THR A 264 -3.56 -11.93 19.59
CA THR A 264 -4.09 -11.02 20.61
C THR A 264 -3.99 -9.55 20.19
N TYR A 265 -4.90 -8.72 20.69
CA TYR A 265 -4.78 -7.28 20.56
C TYR A 265 -3.70 -6.76 21.52
N GLN A 266 -2.77 -6.00 20.98
CA GLN A 266 -1.72 -5.33 21.73
C GLN A 266 -1.82 -3.81 21.54
N GLN A 267 -1.28 -3.08 22.52
CA GLN A 267 -1.20 -1.63 22.51
C GLN A 267 0.26 -1.21 22.37
N GLU A 268 0.52 -0.26 21.46
CA GLU A 268 1.83 0.37 21.32
C GLU A 268 1.69 1.86 21.61
N THR A 269 2.59 2.38 22.46
CA THR A 269 2.62 3.80 22.86
C THR A 269 3.88 4.44 22.30
N LEU A 270 3.72 5.59 21.65
CA LEU A 270 4.79 6.34 21.00
C LEU A 270 4.72 7.81 21.40
N SER A 271 5.83 8.54 21.26
CA SER A 271 5.78 9.99 21.28
C SER A 271 4.97 10.54 20.10
N GLN A 272 4.44 11.76 20.21
CA GLN A 272 3.80 12.44 19.09
C GLN A 272 4.71 12.53 17.86
N ALA A 273 5.98 12.87 18.07
CA ALA A 273 6.96 12.99 17.00
C ALA A 273 7.19 11.65 16.28
N ASP A 274 7.32 10.55 17.02
CA ASP A 274 7.53 9.23 16.42
C ASP A 274 6.29 8.71 15.72
N MET A 275 5.11 9.01 16.24
CA MET A 275 3.85 8.67 15.58
C MET A 275 3.71 9.43 14.25
N LEU A 276 3.99 10.73 14.25
CA LEU A 276 3.99 11.55 13.03
C LEU A 276 5.00 10.99 12.02
N ARG A 277 6.23 10.71 12.44
CA ARG A 277 7.25 10.08 11.59
C ARG A 277 6.78 8.76 11.00
N ARG A 278 6.18 7.89 11.82
CA ARG A 278 5.65 6.59 11.35
C ARG A 278 4.52 6.75 10.35
N VAL A 279 3.66 7.76 10.48
CA VAL A 279 2.53 7.96 9.55
C VAL A 279 3.00 8.63 8.25
N VAL A 280 3.81 9.69 8.38
CA VAL A 280 4.22 10.55 7.27
C VAL A 280 5.09 9.82 6.25
N GLN A 281 5.97 8.93 6.72
CA GLN A 281 6.79 8.10 5.83
C GLN A 281 5.98 7.21 4.88
N HIS A 282 4.66 7.09 4.99
CA HIS A 282 3.83 6.26 4.13
C HIS A 282 2.97 7.07 3.15
N ILE A 283 3.09 8.40 3.18
CA ILE A 283 2.57 9.25 2.10
C ILE A 283 3.30 8.83 0.82
N PRO A 284 2.60 8.46 -0.26
CA PRO A 284 3.24 8.07 -1.52
C PRO A 284 4.20 9.15 -2.01
#